data_AF-A0A6P6X3K1-F1
#
_entry.id   AF-A0A6P6X3K1-F1
#
_cell.length_a   1.000
_cell.length_b   1.000
_cell.length_c   1.000
_cell.angle_alpha   90.00
_cell.angle_beta   90.00
_cell.angle_gamma   90.00
#
_symmetry.space_group_name_H-M   'P 1'
#
loop_
_entity.id
_entity.type
_entity.pdbx_description
1 polymer ?
#
loop_
_entity_poly.entity_id
_entity_poly.type
_entity_poly.pdbx_seq_one_letter_code
_entity_poly.pdbx_strand_id
1 'polypeptide(L)'
;MFRFHIRTRSLDSTIPASSPKPIVGTPRSSNGDSPRTKVGEVDTSAPFQSVKAAVSLFGDAATSPMSNNDNNNKKQPLQSRKPKKSSTADERVVEKESALHLALKQLEDFRPRLKCTETTKAQAFREWEKANRTLQELTNKLEIISESKQAAIEETKAAKQRAKELEEHKSSRQHLGIDAWKQMSIAKENYTRPPLLSSFLLNKSLQPSDRILIESSKQNWLHFKRLRTPSTSPKESDMSSLKIAIAELDDATRKLREIVQEQNLQRSSVDFLKEELDNVKRDHSKLKDKASEAELTTETLQSELERYKAQLDTALAGDPQGEYDDMRLKLQQLVSEAENAR
;
A
#
# COMPACT_ATOMS: atom_id res chain seq x y z
N MET A 1 47.94 16.19 -8.60
CA MET A 1 47.15 17.07 -9.49
C MET A 1 45.92 16.30 -9.95
N PHE A 2 44.75 16.56 -9.38
CA PHE A 2 43.49 15.93 -9.82
C PHE A 2 42.51 17.02 -10.24
N ARG A 3 42.18 17.06 -11.53
CA ARG A 3 41.25 18.00 -12.14
C ARG A 3 39.83 17.44 -12.09
N PHE A 4 38.99 17.99 -11.23
CA PHE A 4 37.55 17.72 -11.27
C PHE A 4 36.90 18.56 -12.36
N HIS A 5 36.17 17.91 -13.27
CA HIS A 5 35.37 18.56 -14.30
C HIS A 5 33.96 18.77 -13.73
N ILE A 6 33.56 20.03 -13.54
CA ILE A 6 32.19 20.39 -13.18
C ILE A 6 31.37 20.39 -14.47
N ARG A 7 30.47 19.42 -14.62
CA ARG A 7 29.48 19.39 -15.69
C ARG A 7 28.24 20.15 -15.23
N THR A 8 28.13 21.42 -15.60
CA THR A 8 26.87 22.17 -15.48
C THR A 8 25.89 21.65 -16.52
N ARG A 9 24.78 21.04 -16.08
CA ARG A 9 23.61 20.82 -16.95
C ARG A 9 22.66 22.00 -16.75
N SER A 10 22.50 22.74 -17.84
CA SER A 10 21.45 23.74 -18.06
C SER A 10 20.08 23.12 -17.86
N LEU A 11 19.22 23.78 -17.08
CA LEU A 11 17.79 23.56 -17.08
C LEU A 11 17.20 24.46 -18.16
N ASP A 12 16.71 23.86 -19.23
CA ASP A 12 15.82 24.51 -20.18
C ASP A 12 14.47 23.79 -20.20
N SER A 13 13.46 24.64 -20.37
CA SER A 13 12.02 24.51 -20.44
C SER A 13 11.38 23.14 -20.74
N THR A 14 10.25 22.86 -20.08
CA THR A 14 8.89 22.87 -20.71
C THR A 14 7.93 21.95 -19.95
N ILE A 15 6.90 22.54 -19.35
CA ILE A 15 5.70 21.85 -18.85
C ILE A 15 4.76 21.61 -20.04
N PRO A 16 4.12 20.43 -20.12
CA PRO A 16 2.72 20.43 -20.51
C PRO A 16 1.86 19.68 -19.49
N ALA A 17 0.83 20.38 -19.05
CA ALA A 17 -0.29 19.85 -18.28
C ALA A 17 -1.24 19.06 -19.18
N SER A 18 -1.70 17.90 -18.72
CA SER A 18 -3.00 17.36 -19.12
C SER A 18 -3.52 16.34 -18.10
N SER A 19 -4.53 16.74 -17.34
CA SER A 19 -5.42 15.83 -16.62
C SER A 19 -6.56 15.37 -17.55
N PRO A 20 -6.97 14.10 -17.56
CA PRO A 20 -8.20 13.68 -18.22
C PRO A 20 -9.40 13.70 -17.25
N LYS A 21 -10.48 14.39 -17.64
CA LYS A 21 -11.82 14.30 -17.03
C LYS A 21 -12.62 13.16 -17.71
N PRO A 22 -13.51 12.46 -17.00
CA PRO A 22 -14.45 11.51 -17.62
C PRO A 22 -15.69 12.24 -18.18
N ILE A 23 -16.02 11.98 -19.44
CA ILE A 23 -17.22 12.48 -20.12
C ILE A 23 -18.30 11.40 -20.11
N VAL A 24 -19.40 11.71 -19.44
CA VAL A 24 -20.72 11.08 -19.57
C VAL A 24 -21.41 11.68 -20.78
N GLY A 25 -22.04 10.86 -21.63
CA GLY A 25 -22.81 11.36 -22.77
C GLY A 25 -23.64 10.30 -23.49
N THR A 26 -24.96 10.47 -23.42
CA THR A 26 -25.96 10.17 -24.45
C THR A 26 -27.21 10.99 -24.07
N PRO A 27 -28.19 11.29 -24.95
CA PRO A 27 -28.29 11.06 -26.40
C PRO A 27 -28.77 12.30 -27.20
N ARG A 28 -28.63 12.32 -28.54
CA ARG A 28 -29.63 12.99 -29.41
C ARG A 28 -29.60 12.54 -30.88
N SER A 29 -30.82 12.44 -31.39
CA SER A 29 -31.31 12.04 -32.71
C SER A 29 -30.92 12.97 -33.88
N SER A 30 -30.71 12.38 -35.07
CA SER A 30 -30.91 13.03 -36.37
C SER A 30 -31.31 12.00 -37.45
N ASN A 31 -32.46 12.23 -38.08
CA ASN A 31 -33.03 11.48 -39.21
C ASN A 31 -32.36 11.84 -40.55
N GLY A 32 -32.41 10.92 -41.54
CA GLY A 32 -32.15 11.23 -42.97
C GLY A 32 -31.90 10.05 -43.92
N ASP A 33 -33.00 9.42 -44.39
CA ASP A 33 -33.30 8.76 -45.68
C ASP A 33 -32.40 7.73 -46.44
N SER A 34 -32.88 6.46 -46.39
CA SER A 34 -33.14 5.38 -47.40
C SER A 34 -32.42 5.28 -48.77
N PRO A 35 -32.22 4.03 -49.30
CA PRO A 35 -33.32 3.34 -49.99
C PRO A 35 -33.49 1.83 -49.70
N ARG A 36 -34.77 1.46 -49.48
CA ARG A 36 -35.43 0.15 -49.70
C ARG A 36 -34.56 -1.04 -50.15
N THR A 37 -34.37 -1.99 -49.24
CA THR A 37 -34.37 -3.42 -49.54
C THR A 37 -35.68 -4.03 -49.09
N LYS A 38 -36.44 -4.53 -50.06
CA LYS A 38 -37.66 -5.32 -49.85
C LYS A 38 -37.23 -6.71 -49.38
N VAL A 39 -37.10 -6.90 -48.07
CA VAL A 39 -36.92 -8.20 -47.43
C VAL A 39 -38.18 -8.46 -46.64
N GLY A 40 -38.85 -9.57 -46.95
CA GLY A 40 -40.16 -9.90 -46.41
C GLY A 40 -40.19 -9.84 -44.89
N GLU A 41 -41.28 -9.31 -44.36
CA GLU A 41 -41.63 -9.46 -42.95
C GLU A 41 -41.60 -10.96 -42.63
N VAL A 42 -40.55 -11.41 -41.95
CA VAL A 42 -40.53 -12.76 -41.41
C VAL A 42 -41.50 -12.75 -40.26
N ASP A 43 -42.56 -13.54 -40.38
CA ASP A 43 -43.53 -13.76 -39.32
C ASP A 43 -42.78 -14.17 -38.03
N THR A 44 -42.72 -13.26 -37.06
CA THR A 44 -42.08 -13.47 -35.75
C THR A 44 -43.07 -13.98 -34.72
N SER A 45 -44.27 -14.42 -35.14
CA SER A 45 -45.15 -15.14 -34.23
C SER A 45 -44.41 -16.36 -33.68
N ALA A 46 -44.56 -16.58 -32.38
CA ALA A 46 -43.97 -17.76 -31.77
C ALA A 46 -44.53 -19.01 -32.52
N PRO A 47 -43.69 -19.96 -32.93
CA PRO A 47 -44.13 -21.15 -33.68
C PRO A 47 -45.18 -21.98 -32.93
N PHE A 48 -45.35 -21.72 -31.63
CA PHE A 48 -46.40 -22.24 -30.76
C PHE A 48 -46.81 -21.14 -29.77
N GLN A 49 -48.12 -20.98 -29.56
CA GLN A 49 -48.69 -19.96 -28.68
C GLN A 49 -48.53 -20.30 -27.18
N SER A 50 -48.09 -21.52 -26.85
CA SER A 50 -47.93 -22.00 -25.47
C SER A 50 -47.02 -23.23 -25.43
N VAL A 51 -46.29 -23.40 -24.32
CA VAL A 51 -45.54 -24.63 -24.01
C VAL A 51 -46.46 -25.85 -24.03
N LYS A 52 -47.74 -25.69 -23.61
CA LYS A 52 -48.74 -26.77 -23.69
C LYS A 52 -49.04 -27.20 -25.13
N ALA A 53 -49.06 -26.25 -26.08
CA ALA A 53 -49.28 -26.54 -27.49
C ALA A 53 -48.08 -27.26 -28.12
N ALA A 54 -46.85 -26.87 -27.75
CA ALA A 54 -45.64 -27.56 -28.18
C ALA A 54 -45.57 -29.01 -27.66
N VAL A 55 -45.97 -29.22 -26.40
CA VAL A 55 -45.98 -30.56 -25.77
C VAL A 55 -47.05 -31.46 -26.37
N SER A 56 -48.24 -30.94 -26.72
CA SER A 56 -49.27 -31.71 -27.42
C SER A 56 -48.84 -32.20 -28.81
N LEU A 57 -48.02 -31.44 -29.54
CA LEU A 57 -47.55 -31.85 -30.88
C LEU A 57 -46.71 -33.15 -30.84
N PHE A 58 -45.98 -33.37 -29.75
CA PHE A 58 -45.21 -34.60 -29.52
C PHE A 58 -45.97 -35.64 -28.69
N GLY A 59 -47.00 -35.22 -27.94
CA GLY A 59 -47.86 -36.09 -27.14
C GLY A 59 -48.97 -36.81 -27.92
N ASP A 60 -49.49 -36.20 -29.01
CA ASP A 60 -50.67 -36.70 -29.73
C ASP A 60 -50.36 -37.49 -31.02
N ALA A 61 -49.09 -37.75 -31.34
CA ALA A 61 -48.71 -38.54 -32.53
C ALA A 61 -48.95 -40.07 -32.40
N ALA A 62 -49.56 -40.54 -31.32
CA ALA A 62 -49.84 -41.97 -31.09
C ALA A 62 -51.34 -42.35 -31.14
N THR A 63 -52.27 -41.42 -31.38
CA THR A 63 -53.70 -41.76 -31.42
C THR A 63 -54.40 -41.02 -32.55
N SER A 64 -54.39 -41.62 -33.74
CA SER A 64 -55.30 -41.25 -34.83
C SER A 64 -56.75 -41.46 -34.40
N PRO A 65 -57.66 -40.48 -34.58
CA PRO A 65 -59.10 -40.70 -34.45
C PRO A 65 -59.76 -40.91 -35.81
N MET A 66 -60.82 -41.72 -35.77
CA MET A 66 -61.98 -41.83 -36.68
C MET A 66 -62.17 -43.23 -37.27
N SER A 67 -63.10 -43.99 -36.68
CA SER A 67 -64.47 -44.08 -37.21
C SER A 67 -65.26 -45.11 -36.41
N ASN A 68 -66.40 -44.68 -35.87
CA ASN A 68 -67.42 -45.56 -35.30
C ASN A 68 -67.93 -46.53 -36.39
N ASN A 69 -68.09 -47.82 -36.09
CA ASN A 69 -69.40 -48.43 -35.84
C ASN A 69 -69.31 -49.97 -35.72
N ASP A 70 -70.06 -50.50 -34.76
CA ASP A 70 -70.70 -51.82 -34.68
C ASP A 70 -69.96 -53.17 -34.61
N ASN A 71 -70.35 -53.89 -33.56
CA ASN A 71 -70.64 -55.32 -33.45
C ASN A 71 -69.51 -56.36 -33.23
N ASN A 72 -69.52 -56.87 -31.99
CA ASN A 72 -69.44 -58.26 -31.57
C ASN A 72 -68.49 -59.25 -32.29
N ASN A 73 -67.65 -59.85 -31.44
CA ASN A 73 -67.30 -61.26 -31.34
C ASN A 73 -65.81 -61.60 -31.55
N LYS A 74 -65.34 -62.49 -30.67
CA LYS A 74 -64.09 -63.25 -30.67
C LYS A 74 -63.22 -63.11 -31.92
N LYS A 75 -61.96 -62.75 -31.71
CA LYS A 75 -60.77 -63.55 -32.05
C LYS A 75 -59.49 -62.83 -31.63
N GLN A 76 -58.63 -63.55 -30.93
CA GLN A 76 -57.19 -63.27 -30.88
C GLN A 76 -56.63 -63.11 -32.29
N PRO A 77 -55.55 -62.32 -32.43
CA PRO A 77 -54.37 -62.88 -33.07
C PRO A 77 -53.10 -62.59 -32.28
N LEU A 78 -52.41 -63.68 -31.97
CA LEU A 78 -50.97 -63.73 -31.76
C LEU A 78 -50.26 -62.93 -32.86
N GLN A 79 -49.55 -61.87 -32.48
CA GLN A 79 -48.38 -61.44 -33.23
C GLN A 79 -47.19 -61.38 -32.28
N SER A 80 -46.37 -62.42 -32.44
CA SER A 80 -45.00 -62.53 -31.99
C SER A 80 -44.22 -61.22 -32.18
N ARG A 81 -43.77 -60.64 -31.06
CA ARG A 81 -42.54 -59.84 -31.06
C ARG A 81 -41.58 -60.49 -30.08
N LYS A 82 -40.55 -61.12 -30.66
CA LYS A 82 -39.36 -61.63 -29.97
C LYS A 82 -38.85 -60.58 -28.96
N PRO A 83 -38.35 -60.97 -27.77
CA PRO A 83 -37.65 -60.01 -26.92
C PRO A 83 -36.36 -59.61 -27.64
N LYS A 84 -36.32 -58.38 -28.16
CA LYS A 84 -35.09 -57.73 -28.63
C LYS A 84 -34.17 -57.58 -27.42
N LYS A 85 -33.26 -58.54 -27.23
CA LYS A 85 -32.18 -58.48 -26.23
C LYS A 85 -31.06 -57.48 -26.59
N SER A 86 -31.24 -56.63 -27.60
CA SER A 86 -30.23 -55.64 -28.03
C SER A 86 -30.46 -54.23 -27.46
N SER A 87 -31.67 -53.91 -26.99
CA SER A 87 -32.04 -52.54 -26.59
C SER A 87 -31.26 -52.01 -25.39
N THR A 88 -31.00 -52.85 -24.39
CA THR A 88 -30.36 -52.43 -23.13
C THR A 88 -28.84 -52.22 -23.24
N ALA A 89 -28.19 -52.80 -24.26
CA ALA A 89 -26.78 -52.52 -24.53
C ALA A 89 -26.64 -51.18 -25.26
N ASP A 90 -27.46 -50.95 -26.29
CA ASP A 90 -27.48 -49.70 -27.05
C ASP A 90 -27.90 -48.51 -26.18
N GLU A 91 -28.90 -48.68 -25.32
CA GLU A 91 -29.36 -47.65 -24.38
C GLU A 91 -28.27 -47.27 -23.35
N ARG A 92 -27.55 -48.25 -22.80
CA ARG A 92 -26.39 -48.01 -21.92
C ARG A 92 -25.21 -47.35 -22.64
N VAL A 93 -25.04 -47.60 -23.94
CA VAL A 93 -24.03 -46.90 -24.75
C VAL A 93 -24.44 -45.44 -24.91
N VAL A 94 -25.70 -45.16 -25.20
CA VAL A 94 -26.23 -43.78 -25.31
C VAL A 94 -26.14 -43.03 -23.99
N GLU A 95 -26.43 -43.68 -22.85
CA GLU A 95 -26.24 -43.08 -21.52
C GLU A 95 -24.78 -42.74 -21.25
N LYS A 96 -23.85 -43.62 -21.58
CA LYS A 96 -22.41 -43.39 -21.43
C LYS A 96 -21.90 -42.29 -22.37
N GLU A 97 -22.40 -42.22 -23.60
CA GLU A 97 -22.08 -41.15 -24.56
C GLU A 97 -22.60 -39.80 -24.08
N SER A 98 -23.83 -39.75 -23.54
CA SER A 98 -24.40 -38.56 -22.92
C SER A 98 -23.60 -38.11 -21.70
N ALA A 99 -23.21 -39.04 -20.82
CA ALA A 99 -22.35 -38.77 -19.68
C ALA A 99 -20.96 -38.26 -20.10
N LEU A 100 -20.38 -38.83 -21.15
CA LEU A 100 -19.10 -38.37 -21.72
C LEU A 100 -19.22 -36.93 -22.26
N HIS A 101 -20.30 -36.61 -22.99
CA HIS A 101 -20.54 -35.26 -23.48
C HIS A 101 -20.70 -34.25 -22.34
N LEU A 102 -21.41 -34.61 -21.28
CA LEU A 102 -21.56 -33.77 -20.09
C LEU A 102 -20.20 -33.54 -19.41
N ALA A 103 -19.39 -34.59 -19.26
CA ALA A 103 -18.05 -34.50 -18.68
C ALA A 103 -17.10 -33.64 -19.53
N LEU A 104 -17.15 -33.76 -20.87
CA LEU A 104 -16.39 -32.93 -21.79
C LEU A 104 -16.78 -31.46 -21.68
N LYS A 105 -18.09 -31.16 -21.59
CA LYS A 105 -18.59 -29.79 -21.40
C LYS A 105 -18.13 -29.20 -20.07
N GLN A 106 -18.21 -29.97 -18.98
CA GLN A 106 -17.69 -29.55 -17.67
C GLN A 106 -16.19 -29.24 -17.75
N LEU A 107 -15.40 -30.12 -18.39
CA LEU A 107 -13.97 -29.90 -18.59
C LEU A 107 -13.69 -28.59 -19.35
N GLU A 108 -14.48 -28.31 -20.38
CA GLU A 108 -14.40 -27.08 -21.15
C GLU A 108 -14.72 -25.84 -20.31
N ASP A 109 -15.66 -25.92 -19.37
CA ASP A 109 -15.98 -24.84 -18.42
C ASP A 109 -14.89 -24.63 -17.33
N PHE A 110 -14.22 -25.70 -16.89
CA PHE A 110 -13.11 -25.60 -15.91
C PHE A 110 -11.86 -24.97 -16.51
N ARG A 111 -11.60 -25.19 -17.80
CA ARG A 111 -10.38 -24.74 -18.49
C ARG A 111 -10.16 -23.21 -18.49
N PRO A 112 -11.12 -22.36 -18.87
CA PRO A 112 -10.95 -20.90 -18.84
C PRO A 112 -10.87 -20.38 -17.41
N ARG A 113 -11.59 -21.01 -16.46
CA ARG A 113 -11.51 -20.66 -15.04
C ARG A 113 -10.11 -20.92 -14.48
N LEU A 114 -9.50 -22.05 -14.81
CA LEU A 114 -8.12 -22.37 -14.42
C LEU A 114 -7.13 -21.36 -15.00
N LYS A 115 -7.25 -21.02 -16.30
CA LYS A 115 -6.41 -19.99 -16.91
C LYS A 115 -6.59 -18.63 -16.23
N CYS A 116 -7.83 -18.24 -15.94
CA CYS A 116 -8.10 -16.98 -15.24
C CYS A 116 -7.44 -16.97 -13.86
N THR A 117 -7.59 -18.05 -13.06
CA THR A 117 -6.99 -18.11 -11.73
C THR A 117 -5.46 -18.12 -11.78
N GLU A 118 -4.86 -18.82 -12.75
CA GLU A 118 -3.41 -18.79 -12.99
C GLU A 118 -2.93 -17.37 -13.32
N THR A 119 -3.64 -16.64 -14.20
CA THR A 119 -3.27 -15.26 -14.54
C THR A 119 -3.43 -14.30 -13.35
N THR A 120 -4.49 -14.43 -12.56
CA THR A 120 -4.70 -13.63 -11.35
C THR A 120 -3.61 -13.93 -10.31
N LYS A 121 -3.24 -15.20 -10.12
CA LYS A 121 -2.14 -15.60 -9.25
C LYS A 121 -0.82 -14.99 -9.71
N ALA A 122 -0.50 -15.09 -11.00
CA ALA A 122 0.72 -14.49 -11.56
C ALA A 122 0.75 -12.96 -11.38
N GLN A 123 -0.39 -12.28 -11.54
CA GLN A 123 -0.50 -10.85 -11.30
C GLN A 123 -0.27 -10.49 -9.83
N ALA A 124 -0.91 -11.21 -8.91
CA ALA A 124 -0.73 -11.02 -7.48
C ALA A 124 0.74 -11.24 -7.05
N PHE A 125 1.42 -12.23 -7.62
CA PHE A 125 2.86 -12.43 -7.38
C PHE A 125 3.72 -11.26 -7.86
N ARG A 126 3.44 -10.71 -9.05
CA ARG A 126 4.15 -9.53 -9.56
C ARG A 126 3.95 -8.30 -8.68
N GLU A 127 2.74 -8.10 -8.18
CA GLU A 127 2.42 -6.99 -7.27
C GLU A 127 3.08 -7.18 -5.91
N TRP A 128 3.07 -8.40 -5.37
CA TRP A 128 3.77 -8.76 -4.14
C TRP A 128 5.28 -8.53 -4.25
N GLU A 129 5.92 -8.94 -5.34
CA GLU A 129 7.35 -8.67 -5.54
C GLU A 129 7.66 -7.18 -5.61
N LYS A 130 6.81 -6.38 -6.27
CA LYS A 130 6.98 -4.91 -6.30
C LYS A 130 6.87 -4.33 -4.89
N ALA A 131 5.85 -4.73 -4.13
CA ALA A 131 5.67 -4.29 -2.75
C ALA A 131 6.87 -4.71 -1.87
N ASN A 132 7.39 -5.93 -2.05
CA ASN A 132 8.55 -6.42 -1.31
C ASN A 132 9.82 -5.62 -1.63
N ARG A 133 10.05 -5.27 -2.90
CA ARG A 133 11.16 -4.38 -3.30
C ARG A 133 11.03 -3.01 -2.63
N THR A 134 9.84 -2.40 -2.64
CA THR A 134 9.62 -1.11 -1.98
C THR A 134 9.82 -1.18 -0.46
N LEU A 135 9.42 -2.29 0.17
CA LEU A 135 9.63 -2.51 1.60
C LEU A 135 11.12 -2.60 1.93
N GLN A 136 11.91 -3.31 1.12
CA GLN A 136 13.36 -3.38 1.29
C GLN A 136 14.02 -2.01 1.12
N GLU A 137 13.62 -1.23 0.11
CA GLU A 137 14.14 0.13 -0.08
C GLU A 137 13.82 1.05 1.11
N LEU A 138 12.59 1.00 1.63
CA LEU A 138 12.19 1.78 2.81
C LEU A 138 12.92 1.32 4.07
N THR A 139 13.10 0.02 4.25
CA THR A 139 13.88 -0.55 5.36
C THR A 139 15.32 -0.06 5.32
N ASN A 140 15.98 -0.13 4.16
CA ASN A 140 17.36 0.35 4.00
C ASN A 140 17.47 1.86 4.25
N LYS A 141 16.51 2.66 3.76
CA LYS A 141 16.47 4.11 4.04
C LYS A 141 16.30 4.38 5.54
N LEU A 142 15.44 3.63 6.21
CA LEU A 142 15.23 3.75 7.65
C LEU A 142 16.50 3.40 8.44
N GLU A 143 17.20 2.35 8.04
CA GLU A 143 18.48 1.94 8.64
C GLU A 143 19.51 3.08 8.52
N ILE A 144 19.73 3.62 7.32
CA ILE A 144 20.63 4.76 7.09
C ILE A 144 20.25 5.98 7.94
N ILE A 145 18.96 6.31 8.03
CA ILE A 145 18.49 7.44 8.85
C ILE A 145 18.72 7.16 10.34
N SER A 146 18.53 5.92 10.78
CA SER A 146 18.75 5.53 12.17
C SER A 146 20.22 5.60 12.58
N GLU A 147 21.12 5.15 11.70
CA GLU A 147 22.56 5.26 11.88
C GLU A 147 23.01 6.72 11.89
N SER A 148 22.54 7.52 10.94
CA SER A 148 22.82 8.95 10.88
C SER A 148 22.33 9.69 12.13
N LYS A 149 21.13 9.37 12.61
CA LYS A 149 20.59 9.91 13.88
C LYS A 149 21.48 9.52 15.06
N GLN A 150 21.92 8.26 15.14
CA GLN A 150 22.78 7.82 16.23
C GLN A 150 24.14 8.53 16.19
N ALA A 151 24.72 8.71 15.00
CA ALA A 151 25.96 9.46 14.81
C ALA A 151 25.81 10.93 15.27
N ALA A 152 24.71 11.59 14.92
CA ALA A 152 24.43 12.96 15.35
C ALA A 152 24.26 13.08 16.87
N ILE A 153 23.64 12.08 17.53
CA ILE A 153 23.54 12.03 18.99
C ILE A 153 24.92 11.89 19.63
N GLU A 154 25.78 11.03 19.11
CA GLU A 154 27.14 10.89 19.65
C GLU A 154 27.99 12.15 19.40
N GLU A 155 27.84 12.80 18.25
CA GLU A 155 28.53 14.07 17.95
C GLU A 155 28.07 15.19 18.89
N THR A 156 26.78 15.33 19.15
CA THR A 156 26.26 16.33 20.09
C THR A 156 26.69 16.07 21.53
N LYS A 157 26.76 14.79 21.96
CA LYS A 157 27.35 14.42 23.26
C LYS A 157 28.84 14.80 23.32
N ALA A 158 29.61 14.49 22.29
CA ALA A 158 31.03 14.84 22.22
C ALA A 158 31.26 16.36 22.21
N ALA A 159 30.45 17.11 21.48
CA ALA A 159 30.48 18.57 21.46
C ALA A 159 30.15 19.16 22.84
N LYS A 160 29.14 18.63 23.52
CA LYS A 160 28.78 19.03 24.89
C LYS A 160 29.92 18.75 25.88
N GLN A 161 30.59 17.61 25.75
CA GLN A 161 31.74 17.27 26.58
C GLN A 161 32.90 18.25 26.36
N ARG A 162 33.24 18.55 25.09
CA ARG A 162 34.28 19.55 24.77
C ARG A 162 33.95 20.95 25.26
N ALA A 163 32.68 21.35 25.19
CA ALA A 163 32.23 22.65 25.70
C ALA A 163 32.47 22.77 27.21
N LYS A 164 32.17 21.70 27.96
CA LYS A 164 32.40 21.63 29.41
C LYS A 164 33.90 21.70 29.76
N GLU A 165 34.74 20.95 29.06
CA GLU A 165 36.21 20.99 29.25
C GLU A 165 36.79 22.39 28.97
N LEU A 166 36.28 23.09 27.96
CA LEU A 166 36.70 24.46 27.66
C LEU A 166 36.30 25.46 28.75
N GLU A 167 35.11 25.29 29.34
CA GLU A 167 34.63 26.12 30.46
C GLU A 167 35.49 25.92 31.72
N GLU A 168 35.82 24.66 32.03
CA GLU A 168 36.73 24.31 33.14
C GLU A 168 38.12 24.93 32.92
N HIS A 169 38.69 24.80 31.72
CA HIS A 169 40.01 25.39 31.40
C HIS A 169 39.99 26.92 31.47
N LYS A 170 38.89 27.58 31.04
CA LYS A 170 38.75 29.04 31.16
C LYS A 170 38.73 29.49 32.62
N SER A 171 37.99 28.78 33.46
CA SER A 171 37.89 29.06 34.90
C SER A 171 39.25 28.95 35.60
N SER A 172 40.03 27.91 35.29
CA SER A 172 41.40 27.77 35.82
C SER A 172 42.35 28.87 35.36
N ARG A 173 42.19 29.38 34.13
CA ARG A 173 43.07 30.42 33.55
C ARG A 173 42.74 31.83 34.10
N GLN A 174 41.48 32.10 34.45
CA GLN A 174 41.07 33.38 35.05
C GLN A 174 41.67 33.60 36.45
N HIS A 175 41.89 32.54 37.22
CA HIS A 175 42.48 32.64 38.56
C HIS A 175 43.95 33.11 38.54
N LEU A 176 44.71 32.79 37.48
CA LEU A 176 46.11 33.21 37.29
C LEU A 176 46.27 34.66 36.80
N GLY A 177 45.26 35.20 36.12
CA GLY A 177 45.30 36.56 35.56
C GLY A 177 45.08 37.67 36.60
N ILE A 178 44.35 37.39 37.68
CA ILE A 178 43.96 38.42 38.66
C ILE A 178 45.14 38.85 39.55
N ASP A 179 46.08 37.95 39.84
CA ASP A 179 47.23 38.24 40.72
C ASP A 179 48.31 39.07 40.02
N ALA A 180 48.52 38.88 38.71
CA ALA A 180 49.49 39.63 37.92
C ALA A 180 49.13 41.12 37.76
N TRP A 181 47.83 41.45 37.68
CA TRP A 181 47.36 42.84 37.54
C TRP A 181 47.46 43.65 38.84
N LYS A 182 47.35 42.98 40.00
CA LYS A 182 47.52 43.61 41.32
C LYS A 182 48.98 44.02 41.57
N GLN A 183 49.95 43.22 41.17
CA GLN A 183 51.38 43.55 41.33
C GLN A 183 51.83 44.75 40.46
N MET A 184 51.33 44.87 39.23
CA MET A 184 51.72 45.94 38.31
C MET A 184 51.21 47.33 38.74
N SER A 185 50.17 47.38 39.58
CA SER A 185 49.59 48.63 40.08
C SER A 185 50.42 49.27 41.20
N ILE A 186 51.13 48.47 42.00
CA ILE A 186 51.98 48.93 43.11
C ILE A 186 53.30 49.55 42.59
N ALA A 187 53.78 49.09 41.44
CA ALA A 187 55.06 49.55 40.87
C ALA A 187 55.02 50.95 40.21
N LYS A 188 53.82 51.50 39.93
CA LYS A 188 53.66 52.78 39.21
C LYS A 188 53.69 54.02 40.10
N GLU A 189 53.69 53.87 41.43
CA GLU A 189 53.56 54.99 42.37
C GLU A 189 54.90 55.65 42.76
N ASN A 190 56.05 55.11 42.33
CA ASN A 190 57.36 55.49 42.85
C ASN A 190 58.27 56.34 41.93
N TYR A 191 57.78 56.92 40.83
CA TYR A 191 58.67 57.71 39.95
C TYR A 191 58.08 59.04 39.46
N THR A 192 58.74 60.11 39.91
CA THR A 192 59.18 61.26 39.10
C THR A 192 58.41 62.59 39.23
N ARG A 193 59.05 63.54 39.92
CA ARG A 193 58.93 65.00 39.74
C ARG A 193 60.34 65.58 39.57
N PRO A 194 60.66 66.33 38.50
CA PRO A 194 61.19 67.71 38.64
C PRO A 194 60.81 68.63 37.42
N PRO A 195 61.35 69.86 37.21
CA PRO A 195 60.54 71.09 37.27
C PRO A 195 60.44 71.86 35.93
N LEU A 196 59.36 72.63 35.80
CA LEU A 196 59.05 73.51 34.68
C LEU A 196 59.57 74.93 34.95
N LEU A 197 60.47 75.44 34.10
CA LEU A 197 60.90 76.85 34.13
C LEU A 197 60.29 77.71 33.00
N SER A 198 59.59 77.12 32.03
CA SER A 198 58.91 77.89 30.97
C SER A 198 57.56 78.47 31.42
N SER A 199 56.94 77.91 32.47
CA SER A 199 55.64 78.37 33.00
C SER A 199 55.75 79.54 33.98
N PHE A 200 56.95 79.84 34.49
CA PHE A 200 57.15 80.84 35.54
C PHE A 200 56.95 82.28 35.03
N LEU A 201 57.32 82.56 33.78
CA LEU A 201 57.27 83.92 33.25
C LEU A 201 55.89 84.34 32.72
N LEU A 202 55.07 83.39 32.26
CA LEU A 202 53.71 83.70 31.79
C LEU A 202 52.68 83.82 32.92
N ASN A 203 53.07 83.46 34.15
CA ASN A 203 52.16 83.39 35.30
C ASN A 203 51.96 84.76 35.97
N LYS A 204 52.91 85.70 35.84
CA LYS A 204 52.95 86.93 36.65
C LYS A 204 51.82 87.94 36.39
N SER A 205 50.97 87.72 35.39
CA SER A 205 49.93 88.66 34.96
C SER A 205 48.48 88.19 35.17
N LEU A 206 48.24 87.04 35.80
CA LEU A 206 46.89 86.50 36.03
C LEU A 206 46.53 86.51 37.51
N GLN A 207 45.32 86.99 37.84
CA GLN A 207 44.75 86.96 39.19
C GLN A 207 44.68 85.52 39.73
N PRO A 208 44.87 85.28 41.04
CA PRO A 208 44.87 83.93 41.63
C PRO A 208 43.60 83.11 41.34
N SER A 209 42.46 83.76 41.24
CA SER A 209 41.16 83.13 40.97
C SER A 209 41.08 82.54 39.54
N ASP A 210 41.60 83.26 38.55
CA ASP A 210 41.61 82.81 37.15
C ASP A 210 42.56 81.62 36.96
N ARG A 211 43.64 81.57 37.74
CA ARG A 211 44.59 80.44 37.74
C ARG A 211 43.96 79.16 38.26
N ILE A 212 43.18 79.23 39.35
CA ILE A 212 42.52 78.06 39.94
C ILE A 212 41.44 77.53 38.99
N LEU A 213 40.66 78.42 38.37
CA LEU A 213 39.63 78.03 37.41
C LEU A 213 40.22 77.44 36.13
N ILE A 214 41.30 78.03 35.61
CA ILE A 214 42.01 77.51 34.42
C ILE A 214 42.65 76.16 34.70
N GLU A 215 43.31 75.98 35.86
CA GLU A 215 43.92 74.69 36.21
C GLU A 215 42.86 73.64 36.54
N SER A 216 41.75 74.00 37.17
CA SER A 216 40.62 73.09 37.39
C SER A 216 39.95 72.69 36.08
N SER A 217 39.77 73.63 35.14
CA SER A 217 39.23 73.37 33.81
C SER A 217 40.19 72.53 32.95
N LYS A 218 41.50 72.78 33.01
CA LYS A 218 42.53 71.95 32.36
C LYS A 218 42.60 70.55 32.97
N GLN A 219 42.55 70.43 34.29
CA GLN A 219 42.52 69.14 34.98
C GLN A 219 41.24 68.38 34.63
N ASN A 220 40.09 69.03 34.60
CA ASN A 220 38.81 68.44 34.16
C ASN A 220 38.85 68.05 32.68
N TRP A 221 39.45 68.86 31.80
CA TRP A 221 39.62 68.53 30.39
C TRP A 221 40.61 67.38 30.18
N LEU A 222 41.69 67.30 30.95
CA LEU A 222 42.63 66.18 30.93
C LEU A 222 42.00 64.91 31.52
N HIS A 223 41.18 65.02 32.57
CA HIS A 223 40.37 63.93 33.10
C HIS A 223 39.35 63.44 32.07
N PHE A 224 38.62 64.36 31.43
CA PHE A 224 37.66 64.07 30.37
C PHE A 224 38.34 63.43 29.16
N LYS A 225 39.51 63.92 28.75
CA LYS A 225 40.31 63.36 27.66
C LYS A 225 40.87 61.99 28.01
N ARG A 226 41.25 61.75 29.27
CA ARG A 226 41.69 60.44 29.78
C ARG A 226 40.54 59.43 29.91
N LEU A 227 39.33 59.90 30.21
CA LEU A 227 38.09 59.11 30.16
C LEU A 227 37.64 58.84 28.71
N ARG A 228 38.08 59.69 27.75
CA ARG A 228 37.71 59.64 26.32
C ARG A 228 38.87 59.22 25.40
N THR A 229 39.98 58.70 25.92
CA THR A 229 40.94 57.95 25.09
C THR A 229 40.34 56.59 24.75
N PRO A 230 40.37 56.15 23.48
CA PRO A 230 39.57 55.03 22.98
C PRO A 230 40.17 53.69 23.41
N SER A 231 39.84 53.27 24.62
CA SER A 231 40.05 51.91 25.13
C SER A 231 38.79 51.56 25.89
N THR A 232 37.69 51.25 25.21
CA THR A 232 37.44 49.90 24.69
C THR A 232 36.65 49.92 23.38
N SER A 233 37.33 50.07 22.24
CA SER A 233 36.87 49.32 21.06
C SER A 233 37.27 47.85 21.31
N PRO A 234 36.34 46.89 21.37
CA PRO A 234 36.73 45.52 21.08
C PRO A 234 37.38 45.58 19.69
N LYS A 235 38.58 45.01 19.53
CA LYS A 235 39.37 45.09 18.30
C LYS A 235 38.43 44.91 17.10
N GLU A 236 38.53 45.71 16.04
CA GLU A 236 37.64 45.56 14.88
C GLU A 236 37.61 44.11 14.36
N SER A 237 38.72 43.37 14.53
CA SER A 237 38.83 41.92 14.32
C SER A 237 37.86 41.10 15.18
N ASP A 238 37.73 41.40 16.46
CA ASP A 238 36.90 40.67 17.42
C ASP A 238 35.42 40.98 17.17
N MET A 239 35.07 42.24 16.86
CA MET A 239 33.70 42.61 16.47
C MET A 239 33.28 42.04 15.11
N SER A 240 34.20 42.01 14.14
CA SER A 240 33.96 41.35 12.85
C SER A 240 33.78 39.84 13.03
N SER A 241 34.61 39.22 13.88
CA SER A 241 34.51 37.79 14.19
C SER A 241 33.18 37.45 14.88
N LEU A 242 32.72 38.27 15.83
CA LEU A 242 31.41 38.09 16.46
C LEU A 242 30.25 38.21 15.47
N LYS A 243 30.31 39.16 14.52
CA LYS A 243 29.27 39.29 13.48
C LYS A 243 29.21 38.07 12.56
N ILE A 244 30.36 37.51 12.19
CA ILE A 244 30.43 36.27 11.39
C ILE A 244 29.83 35.11 12.18
N ALA A 245 30.23 34.93 13.45
CA ALA A 245 29.71 33.88 14.31
C ALA A 245 28.19 33.98 14.53
N ILE A 246 27.64 35.20 14.64
CA ILE A 246 26.18 35.43 14.73
C ILE A 246 25.48 35.01 13.43
N ALA A 247 26.00 35.38 12.27
CA ALA A 247 25.43 34.98 10.99
C ALA A 247 25.47 33.46 10.77
N GLU A 248 26.55 32.80 11.18
CA GLU A 248 26.68 31.33 11.16
C GLU A 248 25.70 30.67 12.14
N LEU A 249 25.50 31.23 13.33
CA LEU A 249 24.52 30.74 14.31
C LEU A 249 23.08 30.87 13.78
N ASP A 250 22.75 31.98 13.12
CA ASP A 250 21.43 32.17 12.50
C ASP A 250 21.19 31.18 11.35
N ASP A 251 22.20 30.93 10.51
CA ASP A 251 22.12 29.93 9.44
C ASP A 251 21.95 28.51 10.00
N ALA A 252 22.72 28.15 11.02
CA ALA A 252 22.59 26.88 11.73
C ALA A 252 21.20 26.74 12.36
N THR A 253 20.67 27.80 12.96
CA THR A 253 19.33 27.84 13.56
C THR A 253 18.23 27.63 12.52
N ARG A 254 18.37 28.23 11.32
CA ARG A 254 17.45 28.01 10.19
C ARG A 254 17.48 26.56 9.72
N LYS A 255 18.66 25.98 9.50
CA LYS A 255 18.83 24.58 9.09
C LYS A 255 18.25 23.61 10.11
N LEU A 256 18.47 23.86 11.41
CA LEU A 256 17.87 23.06 12.48
C LEU A 256 16.34 23.08 12.44
N ARG A 257 15.73 24.24 12.15
CA ARG A 257 14.27 24.35 12.02
C ARG A 257 13.73 23.52 10.86
N GLU A 258 14.42 23.54 9.71
CA GLU A 258 14.07 22.73 8.53
C GLU A 258 14.19 21.24 8.83
N ILE A 259 15.27 20.82 9.49
CA ILE A 259 15.45 19.43 9.94
C ILE A 259 14.30 18.99 10.88
N VAL A 260 13.87 19.86 11.81
CA VAL A 260 12.75 19.55 12.71
C VAL A 260 11.42 19.41 11.94
N GLN A 261 11.19 20.23 10.92
CA GLN A 261 9.99 20.11 10.08
C GLN A 261 9.99 18.81 9.29
N GLU A 262 11.12 18.47 8.65
CA GLU A 262 11.28 17.20 7.93
C GLU A 262 11.12 16.00 8.86
N GLN A 263 11.69 16.06 10.08
CA GLN A 263 11.50 15.02 11.09
C GLN A 263 10.03 14.81 11.43
N ASN A 264 9.24 15.89 11.55
CA ASN A 264 7.81 15.78 11.83
C ASN A 264 7.03 15.16 10.66
N LEU A 265 7.37 15.51 9.41
CA LEU A 265 6.77 14.90 8.21
C LEU A 265 7.09 13.40 8.15
N GLN A 266 8.35 13.04 8.37
CA GLN A 266 8.79 11.65 8.40
C GLN A 266 8.09 10.87 9.52
N ARG A 267 7.97 11.47 10.71
CA ARG A 267 7.25 10.87 11.84
C ARG A 267 5.79 10.59 11.49
N SER A 268 5.10 11.55 10.87
CA SER A 268 3.73 11.35 10.39
C SER A 268 3.63 10.23 9.34
N SER A 269 4.60 10.14 8.41
CA SER A 269 4.62 9.06 7.42
C SER A 269 4.86 7.69 8.07
N VAL A 270 5.73 7.61 9.08
CA VAL A 270 5.98 6.37 9.83
C VAL A 270 4.73 5.93 10.58
N ASP A 271 4.01 6.86 11.21
CA ASP A 271 2.79 6.55 11.93
C ASP A 271 1.68 6.07 10.98
N PHE A 272 1.55 6.68 9.80
CA PHE A 272 0.65 6.18 8.73
C PHE A 272 1.02 4.76 8.27
N LEU A 273 2.31 4.50 8.00
CA LEU A 273 2.75 3.17 7.56
C LEU A 273 2.56 2.09 8.64
N LYS A 274 2.67 2.44 9.92
CA LYS A 274 2.36 1.51 11.02
C LYS A 274 0.88 1.15 11.04
N GLU A 275 -0.01 2.13 10.87
CA GLU A 275 -1.45 1.88 10.80
C GLU A 275 -1.80 0.97 9.61
N GLU A 276 -1.21 1.24 8.44
CA GLU A 276 -1.41 0.41 7.26
C GLU A 276 -0.88 -1.03 7.45
N LEU A 277 0.28 -1.19 8.11
CA LEU A 277 0.82 -2.50 8.45
C LEU A 277 -0.12 -3.28 9.39
N ASP A 278 -0.67 -2.62 10.40
CA ASP A 278 -1.60 -3.26 11.33
C ASP A 278 -2.94 -3.60 10.65
N ASN A 279 -3.37 -2.80 9.67
CA ASN A 279 -4.51 -3.12 8.80
C ASN A 279 -4.25 -4.37 7.96
N VAL A 280 -3.10 -4.42 7.27
CA VAL A 280 -2.70 -5.57 6.46
C VAL A 280 -2.59 -6.84 7.29
N LYS A 281 -2.00 -6.77 8.50
CA LYS A 281 -1.94 -7.92 9.42
C LYS A 281 -3.32 -8.43 9.80
N ARG A 282 -4.25 -7.52 10.11
CA ARG A 282 -5.62 -7.88 10.47
C ARG A 282 -6.34 -8.57 9.32
N ASP A 283 -6.20 -8.06 8.11
CA ASP A 283 -6.84 -8.64 6.93
C ASP A 283 -6.19 -9.97 6.52
N HIS A 284 -4.88 -10.13 6.71
CA HIS A 284 -4.21 -11.41 6.56
C HIS A 284 -4.78 -12.47 7.52
N SER A 285 -4.97 -12.14 8.80
CA SER A 285 -5.60 -13.05 9.76
C SER A 285 -7.01 -13.46 9.33
N LYS A 286 -7.86 -12.49 8.94
CA LYS A 286 -9.22 -12.79 8.45
C LYS A 286 -9.22 -13.69 7.21
N LEU A 287 -8.30 -13.45 6.27
CA LEU A 287 -8.19 -14.27 5.06
C LEU A 287 -7.71 -15.69 5.39
N LYS A 288 -6.81 -15.82 6.37
CA LYS A 288 -6.35 -17.13 6.85
C LYS A 288 -7.48 -17.93 7.49
N ASP A 289 -8.32 -17.30 8.30
CA ASP A 289 -9.49 -17.94 8.91
C ASP A 289 -10.48 -18.42 7.83
N LYS A 290 -10.81 -17.54 6.88
CA LYS A 290 -11.67 -17.89 5.72
C LYS A 290 -11.09 -18.99 4.84
N ALA A 291 -9.76 -19.04 4.68
CA ALA A 291 -9.10 -20.11 3.93
C ALA A 291 -9.25 -21.45 4.65
N SER A 292 -9.09 -21.46 5.98
CA SER A 292 -9.29 -22.65 6.82
C SER A 292 -10.75 -23.12 6.78
N GLU A 293 -11.71 -22.21 6.83
CA GLU A 293 -13.14 -22.53 6.66
C GLU A 293 -13.43 -23.15 5.29
N ALA A 294 -12.88 -22.56 4.22
CA ALA A 294 -13.03 -23.10 2.88
C ALA A 294 -12.42 -24.51 2.76
N GLU A 295 -11.24 -24.74 3.35
CA GLU A 295 -10.58 -26.06 3.38
C GLU A 295 -11.49 -27.12 4.04
N LEU A 296 -12.05 -26.81 5.21
CA LEU A 296 -13.01 -27.70 5.89
C LEU A 296 -14.25 -28.01 5.04
N THR A 297 -14.80 -27.01 4.32
CA THR A 297 -15.94 -27.26 3.41
C THR A 297 -15.56 -28.16 2.24
N THR A 298 -14.34 -28.01 1.70
CA THR A 298 -13.86 -28.87 0.61
C THR A 298 -13.61 -30.29 1.07
N GLU A 299 -13.04 -30.49 2.26
CA GLU A 299 -12.85 -31.82 2.87
C GLU A 299 -14.19 -32.51 3.14
N THR A 300 -15.20 -31.75 3.60
CA THR A 300 -16.55 -32.26 3.81
C THR A 300 -17.17 -32.74 2.50
N LEU A 301 -17.17 -31.91 1.46
CA LEU A 301 -17.69 -32.27 0.14
C LEU A 301 -16.92 -33.44 -0.49
N GLN A 302 -15.60 -33.51 -0.29
CA GLN A 302 -14.77 -34.62 -0.76
C GLN A 302 -15.15 -35.93 -0.06
N SER A 303 -15.39 -35.89 1.25
CA SER A 303 -15.84 -37.06 2.02
C SER A 303 -17.23 -37.53 1.57
N GLU A 304 -18.15 -36.61 1.27
CA GLU A 304 -19.46 -36.94 0.71
C GLU A 304 -19.37 -37.58 -0.68
N LEU A 305 -18.49 -37.07 -1.54
CA LEU A 305 -18.27 -37.60 -2.88
C LEU A 305 -17.73 -39.03 -2.83
N GLU A 306 -16.72 -39.31 -1.99
CA GLU A 306 -16.22 -40.67 -1.78
C GLU A 306 -17.30 -41.58 -1.17
N ARG A 307 -18.15 -41.06 -0.28
CA ARG A 307 -19.30 -41.81 0.25
C ARG A 307 -20.29 -42.21 -0.86
N TYR A 308 -20.69 -41.27 -1.72
CA TYR A 308 -21.61 -41.56 -2.82
C TYR A 308 -21.00 -42.51 -3.85
N LYS A 309 -19.70 -42.37 -4.13
CA LYS A 309 -18.96 -43.29 -4.99
C LYS A 309 -18.95 -44.71 -4.43
N ALA A 310 -18.65 -44.88 -3.14
CA ALA A 310 -18.70 -46.18 -2.48
C ALA A 310 -20.11 -46.80 -2.49
N GLN A 311 -21.16 -45.98 -2.29
CA GLN A 311 -22.55 -46.45 -2.41
C GLN A 311 -22.87 -46.94 -3.83
N LEU A 312 -22.42 -46.21 -4.85
CA LEU A 312 -22.58 -46.60 -6.25
C LEU A 312 -21.86 -47.92 -6.57
N ASP A 313 -20.60 -48.05 -6.15
CA ASP A 313 -19.81 -49.26 -6.34
C ASP A 313 -20.45 -50.48 -5.66
N THR A 314 -21.03 -50.30 -4.47
CA THR A 314 -21.75 -51.37 -3.75
C THR A 314 -23.02 -51.79 -4.50
N ALA A 315 -23.79 -50.82 -5.02
CA ALA A 315 -24.99 -51.09 -5.80
C ALA A 315 -24.67 -51.80 -7.14
N LEU A 316 -23.52 -51.50 -7.76
CA LEU A 316 -23.03 -52.21 -8.95
C LEU A 316 -22.49 -53.61 -8.64
N ALA A 317 -21.94 -53.83 -7.44
CA ALA A 317 -21.41 -55.13 -7.01
C ALA A 317 -22.48 -56.08 -6.48
N GLY A 318 -23.64 -55.57 -6.05
CA GLY A 318 -24.82 -56.39 -5.80
C GLY A 318 -25.23 -57.13 -7.07
N ASP A 319 -25.74 -58.35 -6.95
CA ASP A 319 -26.26 -59.12 -8.08
C ASP A 319 -27.73 -58.72 -8.33
N PRO A 320 -28.03 -57.78 -9.24
CA PRO A 320 -29.40 -57.40 -9.54
C PRO A 320 -30.20 -58.58 -10.10
N GLN A 321 -29.54 -59.61 -10.61
CA GLN A 321 -30.18 -60.83 -11.08
C GLN A 321 -30.74 -61.65 -9.91
N GLY A 322 -30.01 -61.73 -8.78
CA GLY A 322 -30.45 -62.44 -7.58
C GLY A 322 -31.69 -61.84 -6.92
N GLU A 323 -31.78 -60.51 -6.83
CA GLU A 323 -32.99 -59.82 -6.36
C GLU A 323 -34.17 -59.97 -7.33
N TYR A 324 -33.90 -59.96 -8.65
CA TYR A 324 -34.92 -60.19 -9.67
C TYR A 324 -35.43 -61.62 -9.66
N ASP A 325 -34.54 -62.59 -9.45
CA ASP A 325 -34.86 -64.01 -9.35
C ASP A 325 -35.63 -64.31 -8.05
N ASP A 326 -35.32 -63.66 -6.92
CA ASP A 326 -36.11 -63.76 -5.68
C ASP A 326 -37.52 -63.17 -5.84
N MET A 327 -37.64 -61.99 -6.46
CA MET A 327 -38.95 -61.40 -6.79
C MET A 327 -39.74 -62.28 -7.76
N ARG A 328 -39.08 -62.89 -8.75
CA ARG A 328 -39.70 -63.82 -9.69
C ARG A 328 -40.20 -65.08 -9.00
N LEU A 329 -39.42 -65.64 -8.07
CA LEU A 329 -39.83 -66.79 -7.27
C LEU A 329 -41.03 -66.46 -6.38
N LYS A 330 -41.04 -65.30 -5.70
CA LYS A 330 -42.22 -64.84 -4.93
C LYS A 330 -43.47 -64.67 -5.79
N LEU A 331 -43.34 -64.08 -6.98
CA LEU A 331 -44.47 -63.97 -7.90
C LEU A 331 -44.98 -65.34 -8.33
N GLN A 332 -44.09 -66.28 -8.62
CA GLN A 332 -44.46 -67.64 -9.00
C GLN A 332 -45.14 -68.41 -7.84
N GLN A 333 -44.67 -68.20 -6.61
CA GLN A 333 -45.29 -68.72 -5.39
C GLN A 333 -46.71 -68.17 -5.21
N LEU A 334 -46.88 -66.85 -5.30
CA LEU A 334 -48.19 -66.19 -5.16
C LEU A 334 -49.18 -66.63 -6.25
N VAL A 335 -48.71 -66.82 -7.49
CA VAL A 335 -49.52 -67.36 -8.58
C VAL A 335 -49.95 -68.80 -8.26
N SER A 336 -49.05 -69.63 -7.72
CA SER A 336 -49.36 -71.00 -7.33
C SER A 336 -50.34 -71.07 -6.16
N GLU A 337 -50.22 -70.18 -5.16
CA GLU A 337 -51.18 -70.07 -4.06
C GLU A 337 -52.57 -69.60 -4.54
N ALA A 338 -52.62 -68.64 -5.47
CA ALA A 338 -53.87 -68.17 -6.05
C ALA A 338 -54.57 -69.22 -6.93
N GLU A 339 -53.82 -70.07 -7.63
CA GLU A 339 -54.37 -71.19 -8.41
C GLU A 339 -54.86 -72.33 -7.51
N ASN A 340 -54.17 -72.63 -6.41
CA ASN A 340 -54.61 -73.65 -5.44
C ASN A 340 -55.80 -73.20 -4.57
N ALA A 341 -56.05 -71.89 -4.45
CA ALA A 341 -57.18 -71.33 -3.70
C ALA A 341 -58.48 -71.24 -4.53
N ARG A 342 -58.46 -71.72 -5.78
CA ARG A 342 -59.58 -71.68 -6.74
C ARG A 342 -60.18 -73.07 -6.93
#